data_AF-A0A925Q2K1-F1
#
_entry.id   AF-A0A925Q2K1-F1
#
_cell.length_a   1.000
_cell.length_b   1.000
_cell.length_c   1.000
_cell.angle_alpha   90.00
_cell.angle_beta   90.00
_cell.angle_gamma   90.00
#
_symmetry.space_group_name_H-M   'P 1'
#
loop_
_entity.id
_entity.type
_entity.pdbx_description
1 polymer ?
#
loop_
_entity_poly.entity_id
_entity_poly.type
_entity_poly.pdbx_seq_one_letter_code
_entity_poly.pdbx_strand_id
1 'polypeptide(L)'
;MSIRPNTVRLIEDAHRFSASYRGGLASHLPMALLALDAMGASDERIEAYANRYAAQLEPMPAAADTIGAGDEQRFLGSSASFPSWVSYFVTRITAEGRDRVMREWTTRLIPGIGSAAFHGVIRTAYALDAGSDAELAHALAYWASAYEPLHQSSTPAGKRTPAEILTQISKDAGRAGKKLPGRSIAGRMVAASRLREFGGWVGAADPARLDLDGLAAAMIRAYAATGD
;
A
#
# COMPACT_ATOMS: atom_id res chain seq x y z
N MET A 1 18.25 -8.41 -5.32
CA MET A 1 18.87 -9.03 -4.12
C MET A 1 18.21 -10.39 -3.93
N SER A 2 18.93 -11.47 -3.65
CA SER A 2 18.29 -12.77 -3.40
C SER A 2 17.94 -12.87 -1.92
N ILE A 3 16.65 -12.87 -1.61
CA ILE A 3 16.16 -13.06 -0.23
C ILE A 3 16.41 -14.52 0.18
N ARG A 4 16.85 -14.74 1.42
CA ARG A 4 17.17 -16.10 1.89
C ARG A 4 15.91 -16.96 2.07
N PRO A 5 15.97 -18.29 1.79
CA PRO A 5 14.83 -19.20 1.94
C PRO A 5 14.21 -19.19 3.34
N ASN A 6 15.02 -19.03 4.40
CA ASN A 6 14.49 -18.97 5.77
C ASN A 6 13.58 -17.75 5.98
N THR A 7 13.95 -16.60 5.43
CA THR A 7 13.16 -15.37 5.48
C THR A 7 11.83 -15.55 4.74
N VAL A 8 11.86 -16.15 3.54
CA VAL A 8 10.63 -16.46 2.78
C VAL A 8 9.71 -17.39 3.57
N ARG A 9 10.26 -18.45 4.17
CA ARG A 9 9.49 -19.37 5.03
C ARG A 9 8.83 -18.64 6.20
N LEU A 10 9.53 -17.73 6.87
CA LEU A 10 8.97 -16.99 8.01
C LEU A 10 7.89 -15.98 7.59
N ILE A 11 7.98 -15.43 6.38
CA ILE A 11 6.92 -14.62 5.79
C ILE A 11 5.67 -15.48 5.56
N GLU A 12 5.84 -16.66 4.97
CA GLU A 12 4.73 -17.59 4.73
C GLU A 12 4.14 -18.12 6.04
N ASP A 13 4.96 -18.39 7.06
CA ASP A 13 4.49 -18.73 8.40
C ASP A 13 3.63 -17.61 9.02
N ALA A 14 3.88 -16.35 8.67
CA ALA A 14 3.11 -15.21 9.13
C ALA A 14 1.73 -15.09 8.46
N HIS A 15 1.47 -15.82 7.38
CA HIS A 15 0.16 -15.85 6.68
C HIS A 15 -0.95 -16.45 7.53
N ARG A 16 -0.63 -17.11 8.65
CA ARG A 16 -1.61 -17.50 9.67
C ARG A 16 -2.24 -16.32 10.42
N PHE A 17 -1.70 -15.10 10.26
CA PHE A 17 -2.19 -13.88 10.89
C PHE A 17 -2.89 -12.96 9.89
N SER A 18 -3.80 -12.14 10.38
CA SER A 18 -4.43 -11.09 9.57
C SER A 18 -3.38 -10.05 9.12
N ALA A 19 -3.60 -9.44 7.95
CA ALA A 19 -2.77 -8.32 7.48
C ALA A 19 -2.91 -7.06 8.35
N SER A 20 -3.94 -6.98 9.19
CA SER A 20 -4.12 -5.92 10.19
C SER A 20 -4.55 -6.47 11.54
N TYR A 21 -4.15 -5.80 12.62
CA TYR A 21 -4.45 -6.16 14.01
C TYR A 21 -4.90 -4.93 14.83
N ARG A 22 -5.48 -5.13 16.01
CA ARG A 22 -5.86 -4.08 16.98
C ARG A 22 -6.64 -2.91 16.37
N GLY A 23 -7.63 -3.23 15.54
CA GLY A 23 -8.54 -2.22 14.97
C GLY A 23 -7.95 -1.37 13.84
N GLY A 24 -6.91 -1.87 13.15
CA GLY A 24 -6.45 -1.29 11.87
C GLY A 24 -4.94 -1.04 11.76
N LEU A 25 -4.13 -1.52 12.69
CA LEU A 25 -2.67 -1.48 12.56
C LEU A 25 -2.24 -2.49 11.49
N ALA A 26 -1.46 -2.05 10.50
CA ALA A 26 -0.89 -2.95 9.51
C ALA A 26 0.16 -3.87 10.16
N SER A 27 0.11 -5.17 9.85
CA SER A 27 1.21 -6.08 10.21
C SER A 27 2.44 -5.74 9.38
N HIS A 28 3.49 -5.27 10.05
CA HIS A 28 4.79 -4.99 9.43
C HIS A 28 5.68 -6.22 9.34
N LEU A 29 5.26 -7.37 9.90
CA LEU A 29 6.15 -8.51 10.07
C LEU A 29 6.82 -8.93 8.75
N PRO A 30 6.10 -9.20 7.64
CA PRO A 30 6.75 -9.60 6.39
C PRO A 30 7.72 -8.56 5.83
N MET A 31 7.39 -7.28 5.95
CA MET A 31 8.23 -6.17 5.50
C MET A 31 9.51 -6.07 6.35
N ALA A 32 9.38 -6.23 7.66
CA ALA A 32 10.51 -6.17 8.59
C ALA A 32 11.45 -7.37 8.43
N LEU A 33 10.92 -8.56 8.16
CA LEU A 33 11.75 -9.75 7.89
C LEU A 33 12.59 -9.56 6.63
N LEU A 34 11.99 -9.04 5.55
CA LEU A 34 12.71 -8.72 4.32
C LEU A 34 13.77 -7.64 4.53
N ALA A 35 13.44 -6.58 5.28
CA ALA A 35 14.39 -5.53 5.59
C ALA A 35 15.58 -6.04 6.42
N LEU A 36 15.33 -6.89 7.43
CA LEU A 36 16.38 -7.51 8.24
C LEU A 36 17.28 -8.42 7.40
N ASP A 37 16.69 -9.20 6.50
CA ASP A 37 17.43 -10.02 5.53
C ASP A 37 18.30 -9.16 4.63
N ALA A 38 17.71 -8.08 4.10
CA ALA A 38 18.39 -7.14 3.22
C ALA A 38 19.58 -6.43 3.89
N MET A 39 19.49 -6.20 5.20
CA MET A 39 20.55 -5.62 6.01
C MET A 39 21.59 -6.65 6.51
N GLY A 40 21.43 -7.94 6.16
CA GLY A 40 22.38 -8.99 6.53
C GLY A 40 22.26 -9.50 7.97
N ALA A 41 21.07 -9.40 8.60
CA ALA A 41 20.83 -10.02 9.91
C ALA A 41 20.94 -11.55 9.82
N SER A 42 21.48 -12.22 10.85
CA SER A 42 21.53 -13.69 10.88
C SER A 42 20.12 -14.31 10.95
N ASP A 43 20.01 -15.58 10.56
CA ASP A 43 18.74 -16.31 10.62
C ASP A 43 18.14 -16.33 12.03
N GLU A 44 18.98 -16.50 13.06
CA GLU A 44 18.56 -16.50 14.46
C GLU A 44 17.98 -15.15 14.88
N ARG A 45 18.54 -14.04 14.38
CA ARG A 45 18.02 -12.69 14.66
C ARG A 45 16.67 -12.45 13.98
N ILE A 46 16.51 -12.95 12.76
CA ILE A 46 15.25 -12.85 12.00
C ILE A 46 14.16 -13.68 12.70
N GLU A 47 14.46 -14.92 13.09
CA GLU A 47 13.54 -15.78 13.82
C GLU A 47 13.15 -15.21 15.18
N ALA A 48 14.13 -14.70 15.95
CA ALA A 48 13.85 -14.05 17.23
C ALA A 48 12.96 -12.81 17.07
N TYR A 49 13.16 -12.02 16.01
CA TYR A 49 12.29 -10.90 15.69
C TYR A 49 10.88 -11.38 15.33
N ALA A 50 10.76 -12.40 14.46
CA ALA A 50 9.49 -12.97 14.03
C ALA A 50 8.65 -13.45 15.22
N ASN A 51 9.26 -14.24 16.11
CA ASN A 51 8.60 -14.77 17.29
C ASN A 51 8.11 -13.67 18.24
N ARG A 52 8.94 -12.66 18.49
CA ARG A 52 8.55 -11.52 19.33
C ARG A 52 7.43 -10.69 18.73
N TYR A 53 7.51 -10.40 17.42
CA TYR A 53 6.51 -9.59 16.76
C TYR A 53 5.17 -10.34 16.63
N ALA A 54 5.20 -11.65 16.36
CA ALA A 54 3.99 -12.47 16.23
C ALA A 54 3.10 -12.48 17.48
N ALA A 55 3.66 -12.27 18.67
CA ALA A 55 2.91 -12.24 19.94
C ALA A 55 1.84 -11.14 20.02
N GLN A 56 1.89 -10.10 19.18
CA GLN A 56 0.89 -9.03 19.14
C GLN A 56 -0.14 -9.20 18.02
N LEU A 57 0.08 -10.14 17.10
CA LEU A 57 -0.74 -10.32 15.91
C LEU A 57 -1.98 -11.15 16.20
N GLU A 58 -3.04 -10.83 15.47
CA GLU A 58 -4.31 -11.54 15.53
C GLU A 58 -4.36 -12.62 14.43
N PRO A 59 -4.87 -13.82 14.73
CA PRO A 59 -4.97 -14.90 13.75
C PRO A 59 -5.85 -14.47 12.57
N MET A 60 -5.57 -15.01 11.39
CA MET A 60 -6.43 -14.83 10.22
C MET A 60 -7.79 -15.49 10.49
N PRO A 61 -8.90 -14.76 10.39
CA PRO A 61 -10.22 -15.37 10.57
C PRO A 61 -10.55 -16.28 9.38
N ALA A 62 -11.52 -17.17 9.58
CA ALA A 62 -12.10 -17.92 8.47
C ALA A 62 -12.76 -16.96 7.47
N ALA A 63 -12.70 -17.29 6.18
CA ALA A 63 -13.42 -16.55 5.16
C ALA A 63 -14.93 -16.67 5.40
N ALA A 64 -15.61 -15.53 5.51
CA ALA A 64 -17.07 -15.50 5.67
C ALA A 64 -17.77 -15.81 4.33
N ASP A 65 -17.17 -15.38 3.22
CA ASP A 65 -17.72 -15.47 1.87
C ASP A 65 -16.66 -15.93 0.86
N THR A 66 -17.10 -16.33 -0.33
CA THR A 66 -16.22 -16.63 -1.47
C THR A 66 -16.39 -15.57 -2.55
N ILE A 67 -15.28 -15.08 -3.10
CA ILE A 67 -15.31 -14.12 -4.20
C ILE A 67 -15.44 -14.89 -5.52
N GLY A 68 -16.64 -14.84 -6.10
CA GLY A 68 -16.90 -15.38 -7.44
C GLY A 68 -16.36 -14.48 -8.55
N ALA A 69 -16.23 -15.03 -9.75
CA ALA A 69 -15.90 -14.25 -10.94
C ALA A 69 -17.02 -13.25 -11.23
N GLY A 70 -16.68 -11.96 -11.33
CA GLY A 70 -17.62 -10.86 -11.55
C GLY A 70 -18.17 -10.23 -10.26
N ASP A 71 -17.94 -10.84 -9.09
CA ASP A 71 -18.38 -10.29 -7.80
C ASP A 71 -17.33 -9.39 -7.14
N GLU A 72 -16.12 -9.31 -7.69
CA GLU A 72 -14.95 -8.68 -7.09
C GLU A 72 -15.23 -7.28 -6.53
N GLN A 73 -15.99 -6.48 -7.27
CA GLN A 73 -16.28 -5.09 -6.91
C GLN A 73 -17.04 -4.96 -5.57
N ARG A 74 -17.83 -5.98 -5.20
CA ARG A 74 -18.62 -6.00 -3.95
C ARG A 74 -17.75 -6.18 -2.71
N PHE A 75 -16.56 -6.76 -2.88
CA PHE A 75 -15.64 -7.11 -1.79
C PHE A 75 -14.49 -6.09 -1.62
N LEU A 76 -14.34 -5.14 -2.54
CA LEU A 76 -13.32 -4.11 -2.45
C LEU A 76 -13.58 -3.16 -1.28
N GLY A 77 -12.52 -2.83 -0.53
CA GLY A 77 -12.60 -1.91 0.60
C GLY A 77 -13.27 -2.49 1.86
N SER A 78 -13.56 -3.79 1.86
CA SER A 78 -14.06 -4.52 3.02
C SER A 78 -12.92 -5.28 3.70
N SER A 79 -12.48 -4.80 4.86
CA SER A 79 -11.42 -5.46 5.64
C SER A 79 -11.81 -6.87 6.08
N ALA A 80 -13.10 -7.12 6.31
CA ALA A 80 -13.63 -8.44 6.66
C ALA A 80 -13.46 -9.46 5.53
N SER A 81 -13.33 -8.99 4.29
CA SER A 81 -13.18 -9.83 3.10
C SER A 81 -11.72 -10.23 2.84
N PHE A 82 -10.78 -9.83 3.69
CA PHE A 82 -9.35 -10.16 3.54
C PHE A 82 -9.08 -11.67 3.34
N PRO A 83 -9.62 -12.60 4.16
CA PRO A 83 -9.37 -14.03 3.93
C PRO A 83 -9.96 -14.53 2.61
N SER A 84 -11.11 -14.01 2.20
CA SER A 84 -11.74 -14.33 0.92
C SER A 84 -10.88 -13.86 -0.27
N TRP A 85 -10.28 -12.68 -0.15
CA TRP A 85 -9.33 -12.16 -1.13
C TRP A 85 -8.04 -12.99 -1.20
N VAL A 86 -7.51 -13.47 -0.06
CA VAL A 86 -6.33 -14.35 -0.05
C VAL A 86 -6.61 -15.60 -0.89
N SER A 87 -7.70 -16.32 -0.61
CA SER A 87 -8.10 -17.51 -1.37
C SER A 87 -8.29 -17.21 -2.85
N TYR A 88 -8.95 -16.09 -3.17
CA TYR A 88 -9.14 -15.64 -4.55
C TYR A 88 -7.81 -15.46 -5.28
N PHE A 89 -6.86 -14.72 -4.70
CA PHE A 89 -5.57 -14.46 -5.34
C PHE A 89 -4.68 -15.70 -5.43
N VAL A 90 -4.70 -16.59 -4.42
CA VAL A 90 -4.00 -17.89 -4.52
C VAL A 90 -4.51 -18.68 -5.72
N THR A 91 -5.83 -18.79 -5.88
CA THR A 91 -6.43 -19.50 -7.01
C THR A 91 -6.08 -18.84 -8.35
N ARG A 92 -6.23 -17.51 -8.46
CA ARG A 92 -5.91 -16.76 -9.68
C ARG A 92 -4.43 -16.90 -10.07
N ILE A 93 -3.51 -16.71 -9.12
CA ILE A 93 -2.06 -16.79 -9.39
C ILE A 93 -1.68 -18.21 -9.82
N THR A 94 -2.24 -19.23 -9.17
CA THR A 94 -2.00 -20.64 -9.54
C THR A 94 -2.49 -20.94 -10.96
N ALA A 95 -3.65 -20.42 -11.35
CA ALA A 95 -4.26 -20.71 -12.65
C ALA A 95 -3.68 -19.87 -13.81
N GLU A 96 -3.35 -18.61 -13.56
CA GLU A 96 -3.05 -17.63 -14.61
C GLU A 96 -1.59 -17.13 -14.59
N GLY A 97 -0.85 -17.44 -13.53
CA GLY A 97 0.50 -16.96 -13.29
C GLY A 97 0.54 -15.54 -12.71
N ARG A 98 1.58 -15.29 -11.91
CA ARG A 98 1.78 -14.03 -11.17
C ARG A 98 1.72 -12.78 -12.03
N ASP A 99 2.36 -12.80 -13.20
CA ASP A 99 2.54 -11.63 -14.05
C ASP A 99 1.21 -11.11 -14.61
N ARG A 100 0.33 -12.04 -14.98
CA ARG A 100 -0.99 -11.72 -15.51
C ARG A 100 -1.89 -11.14 -14.42
N VAL A 101 -1.96 -11.81 -13.27
CA VAL A 101 -2.74 -11.34 -12.11
C VAL A 101 -2.24 -9.97 -11.66
N MET A 102 -0.93 -9.78 -11.58
CA MET A 102 -0.33 -8.49 -11.23
C MET A 102 -0.75 -7.38 -12.17
N ARG A 103 -0.57 -7.54 -13.49
CA ARG A 103 -0.95 -6.50 -14.47
C ARG A 103 -2.42 -6.11 -14.37
N GLU A 104 -3.30 -7.10 -14.21
CA GLU A 104 -4.74 -6.84 -14.05
C GLU A 104 -5.02 -6.06 -12.76
N TRP A 105 -4.53 -6.57 -11.63
CA TRP A 105 -4.94 -6.08 -10.32
C TRP A 105 -4.25 -4.80 -9.89
N THR A 106 -2.99 -4.58 -10.28
CA THR A 106 -2.36 -3.28 -10.05
C THR A 106 -3.10 -2.18 -10.81
N THR A 107 -3.55 -2.44 -12.04
CA THR A 107 -4.35 -1.48 -12.82
C THR A 107 -5.68 -1.15 -12.13
N ARG A 108 -6.35 -2.17 -11.57
CA ARG A 108 -7.61 -1.98 -10.83
C ARG A 108 -7.44 -1.25 -9.50
N LEU A 109 -6.33 -1.50 -8.80
CA LEU A 109 -6.11 -0.98 -7.45
C LEU A 109 -5.34 0.36 -7.41
N ILE A 110 -4.71 0.78 -8.52
CA ILE A 110 -3.95 2.04 -8.57
C ILE A 110 -4.73 3.29 -8.13
N PRO A 111 -6.05 3.43 -8.37
CA PRO A 111 -6.78 4.61 -7.90
C PRO A 111 -6.83 4.71 -6.36
N GLY A 112 -6.63 3.58 -5.67
CA GLY A 112 -6.50 3.44 -4.22
C GLY A 112 -5.08 3.08 -3.78
N ILE A 113 -4.03 3.55 -4.48
CA ILE A 113 -2.64 3.24 -4.10
C ILE A 113 -2.29 3.65 -2.65
N GLY A 114 -2.93 4.71 -2.14
CA GLY A 114 -2.74 5.19 -0.76
C GLY A 114 -3.48 4.38 0.32
N SER A 115 -4.28 3.39 -0.07
CA SER A 115 -5.01 2.51 0.84
C SER A 115 -4.11 1.90 1.89
N ALA A 116 -4.65 1.80 3.12
CA ALA A 116 -3.90 1.34 4.28
C ALA A 116 -2.51 2.02 4.39
N ALA A 117 -2.41 3.33 4.12
CA ALA A 117 -1.12 4.04 4.13
C ALA A 117 -0.04 3.38 3.23
N PHE A 118 -0.43 3.00 2.01
CA PHE A 118 0.43 2.37 0.99
C PHE A 118 0.91 0.95 1.31
N HIS A 119 0.52 0.35 2.44
CA HIS A 119 1.05 -0.97 2.83
C HIS A 119 0.71 -2.07 1.82
N GLY A 120 -0.44 -1.98 1.13
CA GLY A 120 -0.82 -2.91 0.07
C GLY A 120 0.22 -2.96 -1.05
N VAL A 121 0.46 -1.81 -1.71
CA VAL A 121 1.43 -1.72 -2.81
C VAL A 121 2.87 -1.99 -2.35
N ILE A 122 3.25 -1.56 -1.14
CA ILE A 122 4.59 -1.82 -0.59
C ILE A 122 4.80 -3.33 -0.37
N ARG A 123 3.84 -4.02 0.25
CA ARG A 123 3.93 -5.49 0.41
C ARG A 123 3.90 -6.21 -0.92
N THR A 124 3.17 -5.72 -1.91
CA THR A 124 3.16 -6.29 -3.27
C THR A 124 4.54 -6.19 -3.92
N ALA A 125 5.22 -5.05 -3.81
CA ALA A 125 6.60 -4.90 -4.32
C ALA A 125 7.56 -5.86 -3.61
N TYR A 126 7.47 -5.96 -2.29
CA TYR A 126 8.29 -6.87 -1.51
C TYR A 126 8.03 -8.34 -1.78
N ALA A 127 6.79 -8.73 -2.10
CA ALA A 127 6.47 -10.08 -2.52
C ALA A 127 7.19 -10.46 -3.82
N LEU A 128 7.30 -9.51 -4.76
CA LEU A 128 8.05 -9.69 -6.00
C LEU A 128 9.55 -9.83 -5.75
N ASP A 129 10.12 -8.97 -4.89
CA ASP A 129 11.53 -9.03 -4.52
C ASP A 129 11.89 -10.36 -3.83
N ALA A 130 10.97 -10.89 -3.02
CA ALA A 130 11.10 -12.18 -2.35
C ALA A 130 10.82 -13.39 -3.26
N GLY A 131 10.18 -13.16 -4.42
CA GLY A 131 9.75 -14.21 -5.33
C GLY A 131 8.63 -15.13 -4.81
N SER A 132 7.91 -14.75 -3.75
CA SER A 132 6.86 -15.57 -3.12
C SER A 132 5.47 -15.26 -3.67
N ASP A 133 4.87 -16.23 -4.36
CA ASP A 133 3.48 -16.13 -4.83
C ASP A 133 2.46 -16.14 -3.68
N ALA A 134 2.81 -16.80 -2.57
CA ALA A 134 1.99 -16.80 -1.36
C ALA A 134 1.93 -15.41 -0.73
N GLU A 135 3.06 -14.72 -0.58
CA GLU A 135 3.08 -13.34 -0.09
C GLU A 135 2.43 -12.39 -1.10
N LEU A 136 2.59 -12.65 -2.40
CA LEU A 136 1.93 -11.86 -3.44
C LEU A 136 0.40 -11.90 -3.31
N ALA A 137 -0.15 -13.10 -3.10
CA ALA A 137 -1.58 -13.27 -2.86
C ALA A 137 -2.05 -12.51 -1.62
N HIS A 138 -1.31 -12.59 -0.51
CA HIS A 138 -1.63 -11.86 0.72
C HIS A 138 -1.51 -10.34 0.57
N ALA A 139 -0.50 -9.86 -0.13
CA ALA A 139 -0.29 -8.45 -0.36
C ALA A 139 -1.40 -7.83 -1.24
N LEU A 140 -1.75 -8.49 -2.35
CA LEU A 140 -2.87 -8.09 -3.20
C LEU A 140 -4.20 -8.17 -2.45
N ALA A 141 -4.39 -9.21 -1.63
CA ALA A 141 -5.57 -9.33 -0.79
C ALA A 141 -5.71 -8.20 0.21
N TYR A 142 -4.59 -7.77 0.82
CA TYR A 142 -4.59 -6.65 1.73
C TYR A 142 -4.90 -5.33 1.02
N TRP A 143 -4.33 -5.13 -0.16
CA TRP A 143 -4.61 -3.94 -0.96
C TRP A 143 -6.09 -3.89 -1.38
N ALA A 144 -6.65 -5.01 -1.85
CA ALA A 144 -8.06 -5.11 -2.24
C ALA A 144 -9.01 -4.91 -1.04
N SER A 145 -8.73 -5.51 0.11
CA SER A 145 -9.58 -5.39 1.31
C SER A 145 -9.50 -3.99 1.95
N ALA A 146 -8.39 -3.28 1.77
CA ALA A 146 -8.21 -1.90 2.23
C ALA A 146 -8.53 -0.84 1.15
N TYR A 147 -9.01 -1.26 -0.02
CA TYR A 147 -9.18 -0.39 -1.18
C TYR A 147 -10.09 0.82 -0.88
N GLU A 148 -9.53 2.00 -1.04
CA GLU A 148 -10.15 3.29 -0.74
C GLU A 148 -9.64 4.29 -1.79
N PRO A 149 -10.31 4.38 -2.96
CA PRO A 149 -9.82 5.18 -4.06
C PRO A 149 -9.93 6.68 -3.77
N LEU A 150 -8.99 7.45 -4.31
CA LEU A 150 -9.10 8.90 -4.33
C LEU A 150 -10.29 9.34 -5.19
N HIS A 151 -10.86 10.49 -4.85
CA HIS A 151 -11.88 11.10 -5.68
C HIS A 151 -11.30 11.46 -7.06
N GLN A 152 -12.11 11.31 -8.11
CA GLN A 152 -11.71 11.67 -9.46
C GLN A 152 -11.30 13.15 -9.50
N SER A 153 -10.16 13.41 -10.13
CA SER A 153 -9.58 14.75 -10.25
C SER A 153 -9.37 15.11 -11.73
N SER A 154 -8.99 16.35 -11.99
CA SER A 154 -8.59 16.82 -13.32
C SER A 154 -7.35 16.07 -13.84
N THR A 155 -7.22 15.95 -15.15
CA THR A 155 -5.98 15.44 -15.76
C THR A 155 -4.89 16.52 -15.68
N PRO A 156 -3.65 16.18 -15.28
CA PRO A 156 -2.52 17.09 -15.38
C PRO A 156 -2.35 17.60 -16.82
N ALA A 157 -2.28 18.91 -17.01
CA ALA A 157 -2.11 19.54 -18.32
C ALA A 157 -1.37 20.88 -18.24
N GLY A 158 -0.74 21.16 -17.09
CA GLY A 158 -0.11 22.43 -16.80
C GLY A 158 1.38 22.43 -17.08
N LYS A 159 2.09 23.31 -16.37
CA LYS A 159 3.54 23.54 -16.54
C LYS A 159 4.29 23.59 -15.22
N ARG A 160 3.60 23.33 -14.09
CA ARG A 160 4.21 23.40 -12.75
C ARG A 160 4.81 22.06 -12.37
N THR A 161 5.99 22.12 -11.77
CA THR A 161 6.61 20.98 -11.12
C THR A 161 5.85 20.58 -9.84
N PRO A 162 6.00 19.33 -9.35
CA PRO A 162 5.41 18.93 -8.07
C PRO A 162 5.84 19.83 -6.91
N ALA A 163 7.09 20.30 -6.89
CA ALA A 163 7.61 21.20 -5.86
C ALA A 163 6.91 22.58 -5.87
N GLU A 164 6.61 23.13 -7.05
CA GLU A 164 5.86 24.38 -7.17
C GLU A 164 4.41 24.22 -6.71
N ILE A 165 3.78 23.08 -7.00
CA ILE A 165 2.43 22.76 -6.49
C ILE A 165 2.43 22.70 -4.96
N LEU A 166 3.37 21.98 -4.34
CA LEU A 166 3.48 21.93 -2.87
C LEU A 166 3.76 23.30 -2.26
N THR A 167 4.59 24.12 -2.91
CA THR A 167 4.87 25.51 -2.48
C THR A 167 3.61 26.38 -2.58
N GLN A 168 2.76 26.17 -3.58
CA GLN A 168 1.48 26.86 -3.69
C GLN A 168 0.54 26.45 -2.55
N ILE A 169 0.44 25.15 -2.27
CA ILE A 169 -0.38 24.62 -1.16
C ILE A 169 0.11 25.17 0.19
N SER A 170 1.42 25.28 0.40
CA SER A 170 1.99 25.79 1.65
C SER A 170 1.73 27.29 1.86
N LYS A 171 1.46 28.05 0.79
CA LYS A 171 1.14 29.48 0.83
C LYS A 171 -0.37 29.75 0.88
N ASP A 172 -1.20 28.75 0.64
CA ASP A 172 -2.66 28.86 0.70
C ASP A 172 -3.10 29.00 2.17
N ALA A 173 -3.61 30.17 2.57
CA ALA A 173 -4.09 30.43 3.94
C ALA A 173 -5.24 29.50 4.38
N GLY A 174 -5.97 28.94 3.41
CA GLY A 174 -6.98 27.90 3.61
C GLY A 174 -6.40 26.55 4.01
N ARG A 175 -5.11 26.29 3.75
CA ARG A 175 -4.46 24.97 3.88
C ARG A 175 -3.21 24.96 4.75
N ALA A 176 -2.43 26.03 4.73
CA ALA A 176 -1.16 26.14 5.44
C ALA A 176 -1.31 25.80 6.93
N GLY A 177 -0.53 24.83 7.41
CA GLY A 177 -0.55 24.35 8.79
C GLY A 177 -1.82 23.61 9.22
N LYS A 178 -2.78 23.37 8.32
CA LYS A 178 -4.06 22.74 8.68
C LYS A 178 -4.02 21.23 8.45
N LYS A 179 -4.53 20.48 9.44
CA LYS A 179 -4.77 19.05 9.30
C LYS A 179 -6.13 18.83 8.63
N LEU A 180 -6.14 18.05 7.56
CA LEU A 180 -7.38 17.59 6.95
C LEU A 180 -8.11 16.58 7.85
N PRO A 181 -9.45 16.52 7.79
CA PRO A 181 -10.21 15.52 8.54
C PRO A 181 -9.81 14.11 8.11
N GLY A 182 -9.81 13.18 9.06
CA GLY A 182 -9.46 11.78 8.82
C GLY A 182 -8.66 11.17 9.98
N ARG A 183 -9.02 9.93 10.33
CA ARG A 183 -8.37 9.16 11.40
C ARG A 183 -7.14 8.38 10.93
N SER A 184 -6.96 8.22 9.61
CA SER A 184 -5.85 7.51 8.97
C SER A 184 -5.20 8.37 7.89
N ILE A 185 -4.01 7.97 7.43
CA ILE A 185 -3.33 8.60 6.28
C ILE A 185 -4.22 8.52 5.04
N ALA A 186 -4.75 7.33 4.73
CA ALA A 186 -5.64 7.11 3.58
C ALA A 186 -6.89 8.01 3.65
N GLY A 187 -7.57 8.07 4.80
CA GLY A 187 -8.75 8.91 4.97
C GLY A 187 -8.45 10.40 4.80
N ARG A 188 -7.25 10.87 5.20
CA ARG A 188 -6.83 12.25 4.95
C ARG A 188 -6.49 12.50 3.48
N MET A 189 -5.91 11.53 2.78
CA MET A 189 -5.69 11.62 1.33
C MET A 189 -7.02 11.68 0.57
N VAL A 190 -8.01 10.88 0.96
CA VAL A 190 -9.36 10.93 0.39
C VAL A 190 -10.01 12.28 0.68
N ALA A 191 -9.91 12.78 1.92
CA ALA A 191 -10.39 14.12 2.25
C ALA A 191 -9.70 15.22 1.40
N ALA A 192 -8.40 15.10 1.15
CA ALA A 192 -7.65 16.01 0.29
C ALA A 192 -8.17 15.96 -1.17
N SER A 193 -8.43 14.76 -1.69
CA SER A 193 -8.90 14.58 -3.07
C SER A 193 -10.29 15.18 -3.33
N ARG A 194 -11.09 15.38 -2.27
CA ARG A 194 -12.43 15.98 -2.35
C ARG A 194 -12.44 17.50 -2.25
N LEU A 195 -11.29 18.13 -2.01
CA LEU A 195 -11.22 19.59 -1.94
C LEU A 195 -11.49 20.17 -3.33
N ARG A 196 -12.29 21.24 -3.39
CA ARG A 196 -12.59 21.93 -4.66
C ARG A 196 -11.32 22.39 -5.38
N GLU A 197 -10.31 22.81 -4.61
CA GLU A 197 -9.04 23.30 -5.15
C GLU A 197 -8.11 22.17 -5.64
N PHE A 198 -8.35 20.92 -5.21
CA PHE A 198 -7.48 19.79 -5.54
C PHE A 198 -7.37 19.55 -7.05
N GLY A 199 -8.49 19.63 -7.77
CA GLY A 199 -8.49 19.56 -9.24
C GLY A 199 -7.65 20.65 -9.90
N GLY A 200 -7.62 21.86 -9.32
CA GLY A 200 -6.78 22.96 -9.80
C GLY A 200 -5.29 22.70 -9.60
N TRP A 201 -4.90 22.10 -8.48
CA TRP A 201 -3.50 21.71 -8.24
C TRP A 201 -3.05 20.58 -9.17
N VAL A 202 -3.89 19.56 -9.35
CA VAL A 202 -3.58 18.45 -10.26
C VAL A 202 -3.52 18.94 -11.71
N GLY A 203 -4.50 19.73 -12.16
CA GLY A 203 -4.53 20.26 -13.52
C GLY A 203 -3.36 21.19 -13.84
N ALA A 204 -2.81 21.90 -12.84
CA ALA A 204 -1.67 22.78 -13.02
C ALA A 204 -0.31 22.05 -13.10
N ALA A 205 -0.26 20.78 -12.71
CA ALA A 205 0.96 19.97 -12.78
C ALA A 205 1.35 19.68 -14.24
N ASP A 206 2.66 19.75 -14.52
CA ASP A 206 3.26 19.34 -15.79
C ASP A 206 3.36 17.81 -15.84
N PRO A 207 2.66 17.13 -16.78
CA PRO A 207 2.75 15.69 -16.95
C PRO A 207 4.19 15.20 -17.14
N ALA A 208 5.02 15.97 -17.83
CA ALA A 208 6.41 15.61 -18.10
C ALA A 208 7.32 15.72 -16.87
N ARG A 209 6.82 16.28 -15.76
CA ARG A 209 7.52 16.43 -14.47
C ARG A 209 6.91 15.59 -13.36
N LEU A 210 5.93 14.74 -13.68
CA LEU A 210 5.36 13.72 -12.78
C LEU A 210 6.13 12.40 -12.89
N ASP A 211 7.46 12.48 -12.94
CA ASP A 211 8.38 11.36 -12.89
C ASP A 211 8.93 11.14 -11.47
N LEU A 212 9.71 10.07 -11.29
CA LEU A 212 10.27 9.72 -9.98
C LEU A 212 11.20 10.82 -9.46
N ASP A 213 12.01 11.42 -10.32
CA ASP A 213 12.97 12.47 -9.93
C ASP A 213 12.25 13.75 -9.49
N GLY A 214 11.21 14.17 -10.23
CA GLY A 214 10.39 15.32 -9.89
C GLY A 214 9.62 15.14 -8.58
N LEU A 215 9.07 13.94 -8.35
CA LEU A 215 8.42 13.59 -7.08
C LEU A 215 9.43 13.53 -5.92
N ALA A 216 10.58 12.88 -6.11
CA ALA A 216 11.63 12.78 -5.10
C ALA A 216 12.14 14.16 -4.69
N ALA A 217 12.47 15.03 -5.66
CA ALA A 217 12.92 16.39 -5.40
C ALA A 217 11.87 17.21 -4.62
N ALA A 218 10.59 17.04 -4.95
CA ALA A 218 9.50 17.72 -4.23
C ALA A 218 9.32 17.20 -2.80
N MET A 219 9.35 15.87 -2.60
CA MET A 219 9.22 15.26 -1.28
C MET A 219 10.40 15.58 -0.37
N ILE A 220 11.64 15.57 -0.88
CA ILE A 220 12.84 15.96 -0.11
C ILE A 220 12.71 17.42 0.36
N ARG A 221 12.26 18.33 -0.51
CA ARG A 221 12.04 19.74 -0.13
C ARG A 221 10.93 19.87 0.92
N ALA A 222 9.83 19.14 0.77
CA ALA A 222 8.75 19.14 1.73
C ALA A 222 9.20 18.63 3.10
N TYR A 223 9.99 17.55 3.14
CA TYR A 223 10.57 16.99 4.35
C TYR A 223 11.57 17.97 5.01
N ALA A 224 12.50 18.54 4.24
CA ALA A 224 13.44 19.53 4.79
C ALA A 224 12.75 20.77 5.39
N ALA A 225 11.51 21.06 4.96
CA ALA A 225 10.71 22.16 5.51
C ALA A 225 9.94 21.80 6.79
N THR A 226 9.87 20.52 7.21
CA THR A 226 9.20 20.14 8.47
C THR A 226 10.07 20.39 9.70
N GLY A 227 11.40 20.47 9.53
CA GLY A 227 12.34 20.71 10.62
C GLY A 227 12.57 19.50 11.54
N ASP A 228 12.22 18.30 11.07
CA ASP A 228 12.50 17.01 11.74
C ASP A 228 13.96 16.57 11.56
#